data_AF-A0A1G8J378-F1
#
_entry.id   AF-A0A1G8J378-F1
#
_cell.length_a   1.000
_cell.length_b   1.000
_cell.length_c   1.000
_cell.angle_alpha   90.00
_cell.angle_beta   90.00
_cell.angle_gamma   90.00
#
_symmetry.space_group_name_H-M   'P 1'
#
loop_
_entity.id
_entity.type
_entity.pdbx_description
1 polymer ?
#
loop_
_entity_poly.entity_id
_entity_poly.type
_entity_poly.pdbx_seq_one_letter_code
_entity_poly.pdbx_strand_id
1 'polypeptide(L)'
;MKLLIKGMSLLLTVTLFSGCQHNVSSNHVEKQESFEESIVLPTNEEVIEAVISYRKEHQQAIDSAEYVYQVTYDETHKRYFIEVGENHTDQMIVVAHYQYNPITGQVLEENEN
;
A
#
# COMPACT_ATOMS: atom_id res chain seq x y z
N MET A 1 -28.56 32.76 36.46
CA MET A 1 -27.69 31.98 35.55
C MET A 1 -26.29 31.99 36.16
N LYS A 2 -25.81 30.86 36.73
CA LYS A 2 -24.82 29.93 36.12
C LYS A 2 -23.65 30.67 35.45
N LEU A 3 -22.46 30.61 36.04
CA LEU A 3 -21.41 29.64 35.65
C LEU A 3 -20.17 29.83 36.55
N LEU A 4 -19.79 28.78 37.29
CA LEU A 4 -18.47 28.63 37.89
C LEU A 4 -17.63 27.84 36.87
N ILE A 5 -16.60 28.45 36.31
CA ILE A 5 -15.56 27.74 35.55
C ILE A 5 -14.32 27.62 36.42
N LYS A 6 -13.99 26.35 36.65
CA LYS A 6 -12.88 25.78 37.39
C LYS A 6 -11.89 25.26 36.35
N GLY A 7 -10.59 25.37 36.60
CA GLY A 7 -9.60 24.50 35.97
C GLY A 7 -8.43 25.21 35.32
N MET A 8 -7.27 24.98 35.90
CA MET A 8 -5.96 25.53 35.57
C MET A 8 -5.34 24.99 34.28
N SER A 9 -4.59 25.89 33.64
CA SER A 9 -3.37 25.75 32.81
C SER A 9 -2.68 24.38 32.74
N LEU A 10 -2.28 23.99 31.52
CA LEU A 10 -0.90 23.58 31.28
C LEU A 10 -0.46 24.00 29.87
N LEU A 11 0.43 25.00 29.84
CA LEU A 11 1.13 25.48 28.65
C LEU A 11 2.22 24.45 28.29
N LEU A 12 2.25 23.95 27.05
CA LEU A 12 3.43 23.23 26.53
C LEU A 12 3.94 23.98 25.29
N THR A 13 4.92 24.85 25.53
CA THR A 13 5.69 25.56 24.52
C THR A 13 6.64 24.60 23.80
N VAL A 14 6.49 24.44 22.49
CA VAL A 14 7.49 23.81 21.63
C VAL A 14 8.53 24.86 21.28
N THR A 15 9.72 24.75 21.88
CA THR A 15 10.88 25.59 21.57
C THR A 15 11.54 25.11 20.28
N LEU A 16 11.42 25.90 19.21
CA LEU A 16 12.33 25.83 18.07
C LEU A 16 13.73 26.24 18.53
N PHE A 17 14.73 25.38 18.32
CA PHE A 17 16.13 25.79 18.35
C PHE A 17 16.77 25.59 16.98
N SER A 18 17.12 26.71 16.38
CA SER A 18 18.00 26.82 15.22
C SER A 18 19.45 26.68 15.69
N GLY A 19 20.19 25.78 15.02
CA GLY A 19 21.64 25.84 14.79
C GLY A 19 22.60 25.77 16.00
N CYS A 20 23.40 24.70 16.06
CA CYS A 20 24.85 24.79 16.34
C CYS A 20 25.53 23.46 15.95
N GLN A 21 26.49 23.53 15.04
CA GLN A 21 27.51 22.49 14.86
C GLN A 21 28.26 22.30 16.18
N HIS A 22 28.34 21.07 16.66
CA HIS A 22 29.46 20.62 17.50
C HIS A 22 29.89 19.24 17.02
N ASN A 23 31.03 19.25 16.35
CA ASN A 23 31.80 18.07 16.02
C ASN A 23 32.60 17.68 17.29
N VAL A 24 32.26 16.57 17.94
CA VAL A 24 33.17 15.85 18.84
C VAL A 24 33.01 14.34 18.64
N SER A 25 34.03 13.79 17.99
CA SER A 25 34.47 12.40 17.98
C SER A 25 34.03 11.53 19.17
N SER A 26 33.23 10.51 18.88
CA SER A 26 33.38 9.18 19.49
C SER A 26 32.88 8.16 18.47
N ASN A 27 33.69 7.13 18.22
CA ASN A 27 33.34 6.01 17.34
C ASN A 27 32.11 5.30 17.88
N HIS A 28 30.92 5.70 17.44
CA HIS A 28 29.76 4.85 17.47
C HIS A 28 29.37 4.63 16.02
N VAL A 29 29.89 3.53 15.46
CA VAL A 29 29.19 2.88 14.34
C VAL A 29 27.86 2.47 14.94
N GLU A 30 26.88 3.36 14.86
CA GLU A 30 25.49 2.98 14.91
C GLU A 30 25.36 1.99 13.75
N LYS A 31 25.50 0.71 14.06
CA LYS A 31 24.98 -0.34 13.22
C LYS A 31 23.51 0.04 13.10
N GLN A 32 23.16 0.72 12.00
CA GLN A 32 21.83 0.60 11.46
C GLN A 32 21.67 -0.89 11.24
N GLU A 33 21.08 -1.57 12.23
CA GLU A 33 20.47 -2.87 12.01
C GLU A 33 19.49 -2.61 10.88
N SER A 34 19.90 -2.98 9.68
CA SER A 34 19.00 -3.18 8.56
C SER A 34 18.04 -4.24 9.05
N PHE A 35 16.90 -3.80 9.60
CA PHE A 35 15.74 -4.64 9.77
C PHE A 35 15.40 -5.10 8.35
N GLU A 36 15.89 -6.27 7.97
CA GLU A 36 15.32 -7.04 6.88
C GLU A 36 13.92 -7.42 7.36
N GLU A 37 12.97 -6.52 7.11
CA GLU A 37 11.57 -6.81 7.29
C GLU A 37 11.24 -7.93 6.30
N SER A 38 11.22 -9.15 6.81
CA SER A 38 10.82 -10.33 6.05
C SER A 38 9.34 -10.21 5.73
N ILE A 39 9.03 -9.58 4.60
CA ILE A 39 7.66 -9.49 4.09
C ILE A 39 7.20 -10.90 3.72
N VAL A 40 6.15 -11.37 4.39
CA VAL A 40 5.44 -12.57 3.96
C VAL A 40 4.67 -12.21 2.70
N LEU A 41 5.02 -12.84 1.59
CA LEU A 41 4.33 -12.62 0.32
C LEU A 41 2.92 -13.22 0.37
N PRO A 42 1.89 -12.49 -0.06
CA PRO A 42 0.53 -13.00 -0.10
C PRO A 42 0.36 -14.07 -1.18
N THR A 43 -0.65 -14.91 -0.99
CA THR A 43 -1.09 -15.91 -1.97
C THR A 43 -1.78 -15.24 -3.15
N ASN A 44 -1.88 -15.96 -4.27
CA ASN A 44 -2.60 -15.46 -5.45
C ASN A 44 -4.09 -15.18 -5.14
N GLU A 45 -4.71 -15.96 -4.25
CA GLU A 45 -6.10 -15.77 -3.85
C GLU A 45 -6.28 -14.42 -3.12
N GLU A 46 -5.42 -14.11 -2.15
CA GLU A 46 -5.44 -12.83 -1.43
C GLU A 46 -5.21 -11.64 -2.36
N VAL A 47 -4.32 -11.79 -3.35
CA VAL A 47 -4.08 -10.75 -4.38
C VAL A 47 -5.33 -10.54 -5.24
N ILE A 48 -6.00 -11.63 -5.66
CA ILE A 48 -7.24 -11.56 -6.44
C ILE A 48 -8.36 -10.90 -5.63
N GLU A 49 -8.52 -11.24 -4.34
CA GLU A 49 -9.50 -10.62 -3.45
C GLU A 49 -9.28 -9.11 -3.29
N ALA A 50 -8.02 -8.67 -3.19
CA ALA A 50 -7.67 -7.26 -3.15
C ALA A 50 -8.09 -6.53 -4.43
N VAL A 51 -7.85 -7.14 -5.60
CA VAL A 51 -8.27 -6.58 -6.90
C VAL A 51 -9.79 -6.54 -7.02
N ILE A 52 -10.51 -7.60 -6.62
CA ILE A 52 -11.98 -7.62 -6.62
C ILE A 52 -12.53 -6.51 -5.72
N SER A 53 -11.95 -6.33 -4.54
CA SER A 53 -12.36 -5.28 -3.60
C SER A 53 -12.14 -3.89 -4.17
N TYR A 54 -10.98 -3.65 -4.78
CA TYR A 54 -10.67 -2.41 -5.49
C TYR A 54 -11.71 -2.08 -6.57
N ARG A 55 -12.06 -3.05 -7.44
CA ARG A 55 -13.05 -2.88 -8.52
C ARG A 55 -14.44 -2.52 -7.97
N LYS A 56 -14.86 -3.15 -6.87
CA LYS A 56 -16.13 -2.85 -6.20
C LYS A 56 -16.18 -1.41 -5.69
N GLU A 57 -15.10 -0.93 -5.08
CA GLU A 57 -15.01 0.44 -4.56
C GLU A 57 -15.02 1.50 -5.67
N HIS A 58 -14.42 1.19 -6.82
CA HIS A 58 -14.30 2.12 -7.96
C HIS A 58 -15.46 2.02 -8.96
N GLN A 59 -16.57 1.37 -8.58
CA GLN A 59 -17.80 1.23 -9.38
C GLN A 59 -17.57 0.65 -10.79
N GLN A 60 -16.48 -0.10 -10.99
CA GLN A 60 -16.31 -0.85 -12.22
C GLN A 60 -17.28 -2.02 -12.15
N ALA A 61 -18.25 -2.04 -13.06
CA ALA A 61 -19.26 -3.08 -13.13
C ALA A 61 -18.55 -4.44 -13.14
N ILE A 62 -18.67 -5.19 -12.05
CA ILE A 62 -18.39 -6.61 -12.05
C ILE A 62 -19.61 -7.23 -12.72
N ASP A 63 -19.69 -7.08 -14.04
CA ASP A 63 -20.72 -7.75 -14.82
C ASP A 63 -20.63 -9.25 -14.55
N SER A 64 -21.75 -9.96 -14.59
CA SER A 64 -21.87 -11.36 -14.16
C SER A 64 -21.10 -12.36 -15.04
N ALA A 65 -20.16 -11.88 -15.86
CA ALA A 65 -19.22 -12.68 -16.61
C ALA A 65 -18.27 -13.43 -15.66
N GLU A 66 -17.93 -14.66 -16.02
CA GLU A 66 -16.86 -15.40 -15.36
C GLU A 66 -15.52 -14.75 -15.73
N TYR A 67 -15.00 -13.93 -14.80
CA TYR A 67 -13.66 -13.37 -14.94
C TYR A 67 -12.60 -14.41 -14.60
N VAL A 68 -11.55 -14.42 -15.42
CA VAL A 68 -10.31 -15.17 -15.19
C VAL A 68 -9.24 -14.17 -14.76
N TYR A 69 -8.45 -14.56 -13.76
CA TYR A 69 -7.37 -13.75 -13.22
C TYR A 69 -6.05 -14.49 -13.46
N GLN A 70 -5.10 -13.83 -14.12
CA GLN A 70 -3.72 -14.30 -14.20
C GLN A 70 -2.85 -13.42 -13.32
N VAL A 71 -2.12 -14.04 -12.40
CA VAL A 71 -1.31 -13.33 -11.40
C VAL A 71 0.16 -13.69 -11.61
N THR A 72 1.00 -12.67 -11.80
CA THR A 72 2.45 -12.81 -11.96
C THR A 72 3.16 -11.96 -10.92
N TYR A 73 4.15 -12.52 -10.22
CA TYR A 73 4.99 -11.76 -9.30
C TYR A 73 6.29 -11.30 -9.98
N ASP A 74 6.57 -10.01 -9.91
CA ASP A 74 7.83 -9.42 -10.36
C ASP A 74 8.76 -9.20 -9.17
N GLU A 75 9.79 -10.04 -9.11
CA GLU A 75 10.84 -9.99 -8.09
C GLU A 75 11.67 -8.70 -8.12
N THR A 76 11.80 -8.06 -9.28
CA THR A 76 12.61 -6.84 -9.45
C THR A 76 11.91 -5.66 -8.82
N HIS A 77 10.63 -5.50 -9.11
CA HIS A 77 9.82 -4.37 -8.64
C HIS A 77 9.01 -4.68 -7.38
N LYS A 78 9.15 -5.91 -6.86
CA LYS A 78 8.48 -6.44 -5.66
C LYS A 78 6.97 -6.20 -5.67
N ARG A 79 6.33 -6.49 -6.80
CA ARG A 79 4.89 -6.27 -7.02
C ARG A 79 4.27 -7.39 -7.83
N TYR A 80 2.96 -7.55 -7.69
CA TYR A 80 2.16 -8.43 -8.51
C TYR A 80 1.59 -7.66 -9.69
N PHE A 81 1.55 -8.32 -10.84
CA PHE A 81 0.83 -7.91 -12.03
C PHE A 81 -0.34 -8.86 -12.22
N ILE A 82 -1.53 -8.30 -12.42
CA ILE A 82 -2.78 -9.05 -12.51
C ILE A 82 -3.46 -8.68 -13.82
N GLU A 83 -3.63 -9.67 -14.69
CA GLU A 83 -4.47 -9.56 -15.87
C GLU A 83 -5.86 -10.10 -15.53
N VAL A 84 -6.87 -9.29 -15.78
CA VAL A 84 -8.28 -9.68 -15.61
C VAL A 84 -8.89 -9.77 -16.99
N GLY A 85 -9.50 -10.91 -17.28
CA GLY A 85 -10.10 -11.17 -18.58
C GLY A 85 -11.40 -11.92 -18.49
N GLU A 86 -12.18 -11.86 -19.55
CA GLU A 86 -13.39 -12.65 -19.72
C GLU A 86 -13.07 -13.96 -20.44
N ASN A 87 -13.67 -15.06 -20.00
CA ASN A 87 -13.51 -16.35 -20.65
C ASN A 87 -14.46 -16.47 -21.85
N HIS A 88 -13.93 -16.43 -23.07
CA HIS A 88 -14.69 -16.55 -24.32
C HIS A 88 -14.29 -17.81 -25.08
N THR A 89 -15.12 -18.86 -24.97
CA THR A 89 -15.11 -20.07 -25.84
C THR A 89 -13.72 -20.56 -26.29
N ASP A 90 -12.72 -20.58 -25.38
CA ASP A 90 -11.31 -21.01 -25.56
C ASP A 90 -10.24 -19.90 -25.58
N GLN A 91 -10.60 -18.62 -25.39
CA GLN A 91 -9.65 -17.51 -25.28
C GLN A 91 -10.01 -16.58 -24.12
N MET A 92 -8.98 -16.10 -23.42
CA MET A 92 -9.12 -15.02 -22.45
C MET A 92 -9.01 -13.68 -23.19
N ILE A 93 -10.07 -12.88 -23.11
CA ILE A 93 -10.01 -11.49 -23.58
C ILE A 93 -9.65 -10.64 -22.36
N VAL A 94 -8.44 -10.07 -22.34
CA VAL A 94 -8.01 -9.18 -21.26
C VAL A 94 -8.83 -7.89 -21.32
N VAL A 95 -9.41 -7.50 -20.19
CA VAL A 95 -10.26 -6.31 -20.06
C VAL A 95 -9.71 -5.28 -19.09
N ALA A 96 -8.78 -5.67 -18.21
CA ALA A 96 -8.12 -4.77 -17.29
C ALA A 96 -6.77 -5.33 -16.81
N HIS A 97 -5.86 -4.43 -16.47
CA HIS A 97 -4.57 -4.72 -15.89
C HIS A 97 -4.46 -4.04 -14.52
N TYR A 98 -3.93 -4.75 -13.52
CA TYR A 98 -3.68 -4.19 -12.20
C TYR A 98 -2.28 -4.49 -11.71
N GLN A 99 -1.79 -3.63 -10.83
CA GLN A 99 -0.64 -3.87 -9.99
C GLN A 99 -1.06 -3.94 -8.53
N TYR A 100 -0.48 -4.88 -7.79
CA TYR A 100 -0.64 -4.97 -6.35
C TYR A 100 0.71 -4.93 -5.65
N ASN A 101 0.87 -4.00 -4.71
CA ASN A 101 2.06 -3.86 -3.89
C ASN A 101 1.87 -4.60 -2.55
N PRO A 102 2.58 -5.72 -2.30
CA PRO A 102 2.42 -6.50 -1.07
C PRO A 102 2.95 -5.79 0.17
N ILE A 103 3.81 -4.77 0.02
CA ILE A 103 4.37 -3.99 1.13
C ILE A 103 3.34 -2.98 1.63
N THR A 104 2.62 -2.33 0.72
CA THR A 104 1.66 -1.26 1.07
C THR A 104 0.21 -1.73 1.06
N GLY A 105 -0.09 -2.90 0.50
CA GLY A 105 -1.45 -3.38 0.26
C GLY A 105 -2.19 -2.61 -0.83
N GLN A 106 -1.50 -1.78 -1.61
CA GLN A 106 -2.11 -0.90 -2.60
C GLN A 106 -2.39 -1.65 -3.91
N VAL A 107 -3.60 -1.47 -4.46
CA VAL A 107 -3.99 -1.86 -5.82
C VAL A 107 -4.01 -0.62 -6.72
N LEU A 108 -3.46 -0.74 -7.93
CA LEU A 108 -3.48 0.29 -8.96
C LEU A 108 -3.95 -0.33 -10.27
N GLU A 109 -4.88 0.33 -10.97
CA GLU A 109 -5.26 -0.05 -12.34
C GLU A 109 -4.29 0.58 -13.35
N GLU A 110 -3.83 -0.23 -14.31
CA GLU A 110 -3.08 0.25 -15.46
C GLU A 110 -4.05 0.44 -16.63
N ASN A 111 -4.25 1.69 -17.02
CA ASN A 111 -4.98 1.99 -18.25
C ASN A 111 -4.08 1.63 -19.45
N GLU A 112 -4.60 0.81 -20.36
CA GLU A 112 -3.99 0.65 -21.69
C GLU A 112 -4.02 2.03 -22.39
N ASN A 113 -2.85 2.49 -22.81
CA ASN A 113 -2.65 3.79 -23.46
C ASN A 113 -2.42 3.60 -24.96
#